data_AF-A0A7K6CJC6-F1
#
_entry.id   AF-A0A7K6CJC6-F1
#
_cell.length_a   1.000
_cell.length_b   1.000
_cell.length_c   1.000
_cell.angle_alpha   90.00
_cell.angle_beta   90.00
_cell.angle_gamma   90.00
#
_symmetry.space_group_name_H-M   'P 1'
#
loop_
_entity.id
_entity.type
_entity.pdbx_description
1 polymer ?
#
loop_
_entity_poly.entity_id
_entity_poly.type
_entity_poly.pdbx_seq_one_letter_code
_entity_poly.pdbx_strand_id
1 'polypeptide(L)' 'ISYSLEILFPQNARDVFWIDRKSGEIRLRNDLDFEDIGLYRLQVDATDQGNPPLSGHCKVVLEVLDVND' A
#
# COMPACT_ATOMS: atom_id res chain seq x y z
N ILE A 1 16.47 2.92 -6.13
CA ILE A 1 15.43 3.00 -5.09
C ILE A 1 14.52 1.79 -5.25
N SER A 2 14.11 1.16 -4.16
CA SER A 2 13.20 0.01 -4.09
C SER A 2 12.03 0.36 -3.19
N TYR A 3 10.81 0.10 -3.63
CA TYR A 3 9.59 0.37 -2.86
C TYR A 3 9.03 -0.90 -2.20
N SER A 4 8.48 -0.79 -0.99
CA SER A 4 7.78 -1.89 -0.30
C SER A 4 6.60 -1.38 0.54
N LEU A 5 5.65 -2.28 0.83
CA LEU A 5 4.59 -2.06 1.81
C LEU A 5 4.99 -2.74 3.12
N GLU A 6 5.21 -1.96 4.18
CA GLU A 6 5.71 -2.50 5.45
C GLU A 6 4.58 -2.73 6.46
N ILE A 7 3.87 -1.65 6.82
CA ILE A 7 2.77 -1.67 7.78
C ILE A 7 1.46 -1.45 7.03
N LEU A 8 0.52 -2.38 7.17
CA LEU A 8 -0.79 -2.26 6.57
C LEU A 8 -1.90 -2.51 7.60
N PHE A 9 -2.97 -1.74 7.49
CA PHE A 9 -4.19 -1.91 8.28
C PHE A 9 -5.41 -1.83 7.37
N PRO A 10 -6.41 -2.71 7.55
CA PRO A 10 -6.40 -3.93 8.38
C PRO A 10 -5.34 -4.96 7.93
N GLN A 11 -5.08 -5.99 8.74
CA GLN A 11 -3.98 -6.94 8.47
C GLN A 11 -4.11 -7.68 7.13
N ASN A 12 -5.34 -7.94 6.69
CA ASN A 12 -5.64 -8.55 5.39
C ASN A 12 -5.34 -7.62 4.19
N ALA A 13 -5.02 -6.34 4.41
CA ALA A 13 -4.63 -5.43 3.34
C ALA A 13 -3.41 -5.91 2.54
N ARG A 14 -2.56 -6.77 3.13
CA ARG A 14 -1.43 -7.42 2.42
C ARG A 14 -1.88 -8.38 1.32
N ASP A 15 -3.08 -8.92 1.44
CA ASP A 15 -3.70 -9.81 0.45
C ASP A 15 -4.51 -9.03 -0.59
N VAL A 16 -4.79 -7.75 -0.31
CA VAL A 16 -5.58 -6.85 -1.17
C VAL A 16 -4.68 -5.97 -2.04
N PHE A 17 -3.59 -5.45 -1.51
CA PHE A 17 -2.72 -4.49 -2.22
C PHE A 17 -1.35 -5.06 -2.49
N TRP A 18 -0.76 -4.64 -3.61
CA TRP A 18 0.66 -4.82 -3.89
C TRP A 18 1.26 -3.54 -4.43
N ILE A 19 2.58 -3.41 -4.29
CA ILE A 19 3.36 -2.30 -4.83
C ILE A 19 4.41 -2.83 -5.80
N ASP A 20 4.53 -2.21 -6.96
CA ASP A 20 5.66 -2.47 -7.85
C ASP A 20 6.95 -1.91 -7.22
N ARG A 21 7.95 -2.78 -7.00
CA ARG A 21 9.18 -2.38 -6.31
C ARG A 21 10.00 -1.33 -7.09
N LYS A 22 9.78 -1.14 -8.39
CA LYS A 22 10.56 -0.23 -9.24
C LYS A 22 9.84 1.11 -9.44
N SER A 23 8.55 1.09 -9.75
CA SER A 23 7.76 2.30 -10.01
C SER A 23 7.10 2.88 -8.77
N GLY A 24 6.89 2.08 -7.72
CA GLY A 24 6.11 2.47 -6.56
C GLY A 24 4.59 2.48 -6.81
N GLU A 25 4.14 1.97 -7.96
CA GLU A 25 2.71 1.88 -8.30
C GLU A 25 2.02 0.87 -7.38
N ILE A 26 0.96 1.33 -6.69
CA ILE A 26 0.11 0.49 -5.84
C ILE A 26 -1.08 0.00 -6.67
N ARG A 27 -1.33 -1.31 -6.64
CA ARG A 27 -2.44 -1.94 -7.35
C ARG A 27 -3.19 -2.92 -6.45
N LEU A 28 -4.45 -3.16 -6.83
CA LEU A 28 -5.26 -4.23 -6.25
C LEU A 28 -4.77 -5.60 -6.73
N ARG A 29 -4.84 -6.59 -5.85
CA ARG A 29 -4.67 -8.01 -6.13
C ARG A 29 -6.00 -8.66 -6.50
N ASN A 30 -7.06 -8.23 -5.83
CA ASN A 30 -8.44 -8.71 -5.98
C ASN A 30 -9.40 -7.53 -5.91
N ASP A 31 -10.64 -7.74 -6.31
CA ASP A 31 -11.69 -6.74 -6.20
C ASP A 31 -11.93 -6.32 -4.74
N LEU A 32 -12.28 -5.06 -4.54
CA LEU A 32 -12.66 -4.52 -3.24
C LEU A 32 -14.15 -4.73 -3.04
N ASP A 33 -14.54 -5.32 -1.91
CA ASP A 33 -15.93 -5.31 -1.45
C ASP A 33 -16.08 -4.21 -0.38
N PHE A 34 -16.95 -3.23 -0.65
CA PHE A 34 -17.20 -2.11 0.24
C PHE A 34 -17.87 -2.55 1.55
N GLU A 35 -18.67 -3.63 1.52
CA GLU A 35 -19.39 -4.14 2.70
C GLU A 35 -18.45 -4.69 3.78
N ASP A 36 -17.20 -4.97 3.43
CA ASP A 36 -16.18 -5.50 4.34
C ASP A 36 -15.33 -4.40 5.01
N ILE A 37 -14.66 -3.54 4.23
CA ILE A 37 -13.67 -2.57 4.75
C ILE A 37 -13.69 -1.26 3.94
N GLY A 38 -14.16 -0.18 4.57
CA GLY A 38 -14.20 1.15 3.93
C GLY A 38 -12.88 1.95 3.97
N LEU A 39 -11.88 1.54 4.75
CA LEU A 39 -10.67 2.34 4.96
C LEU A 39 -9.41 1.48 5.14
N TYR A 40 -8.41 1.74 4.31
CA TYR A 40 -7.08 1.13 4.39
C TYR A 40 -6.01 2.17 4.69
N ARG A 41 -4.99 1.76 5.48
CA ARG A 41 -3.80 2.56 5.75
C ARG A 41 -2.57 1.74 5.44
N LEU A 42 -1.74 2.24 4.53
CA LEU A 42 -0.52 1.59 4.07
C LEU A 42 0.69 2.49 4.41
N GLN A 43 1.77 1.89 4.91
CA GLN A 43 3.08 2.54 4.94
C GLN A 43 3.89 2.05 3.75
N VAL A 44 4.34 3.00 2.94
CA VAL A 44 5.26 2.75 1.83
C VAL A 44 6.66 3.15 2.26
N ASP A 45 7.60 2.23 2.10
CA ASP A 45 9.02 2.49 2.32
C ASP A 45 9.74 2.57 0.97
N ALA A 46 10.71 3.46 0.87
CA ALA A 46 11.57 3.66 -0.30
C ALA A 46 13.04 3.63 0.14
N THR A 47 13.77 2.60 -0.26
CA THR A 47 15.18 2.40 0.11
C THR A 47 16.09 2.60 -1.10
N ASP A 48 17.15 3.39 -0.96
CA ASP A 48 18.15 3.57 -2.00
C ASP A 48 19.12 2.37 -2.11
N GLN A 49 20.14 2.49 -2.96
CA GLN A 49 21.18 1.47 -3.15
C GLN A 49 22.53 1.96 -2.61
N GLY A 50 22.51 2.89 -1.65
CA GLY A 50 23.69 3.43 -1.01
C GLY A 50 24.38 2.40 -0.10
N ASN A 51 25.56 2.78 0.40
CA ASN A 51 26.28 2.01 1.42
C ASN A 51 26.78 2.97 2.52
N PRO A 52 26.08 3.08 3.67
CA PRO A 52 24.86 2.35 4.04
C PRO A 52 23.64 2.83 3.24
N PRO A 53 22.60 1.98 3.08
CA PRO A 53 21.37 2.38 2.40
C PRO A 53 20.58 3.38 3.25
N LEU A 54 20.00 4.38 2.61
CA LEU A 54 19.06 5.31 3.25
C LEU A 54 17.63 4.95 2.85
N SER A 55 16.70 5.15 3.79
CA SER A 55 15.28 4.85 3.61
C SER A 55 14.43 6.04 3.99
N GLY A 56 13.37 6.29 3.21
CA GLY A 56 12.27 7.19 3.56
C GLY A 56 10.95 6.42 3.59
N HIS A 57 9.96 6.93 4.31
CA HIS A 57 8.63 6.32 4.35
C HIS A 57 7.53 7.37 4.24
N CYS A 58 6.37 6.96 3.75
CA CYS A 58 5.16 7.78 3.74
C CYS A 58 3.91 6.94 4.06
N LYS A 59 2.82 7.63 4.42
CA LYS A 59 1.53 7.01 4.72
C LYS A 59 0.57 7.25 3.56
N VAL A 60 -0.04 6.18 3.08
CA VAL A 60 -1.11 6.18 2.09
C VAL A 60 -2.41 5.80 2.79
N VAL A 61 -3.44 6.63 2.64
CA VAL A 61 -4.78 6.39 3.18
C VAL A 61 -5.71 6.18 1.98
N LEU A 62 -6.40 5.05 1.95
CA LEU A 62 -7.30 4.68 0.86
C LEU A 62 -8.71 4.52 1.43
N GLU A 63 -9.63 5.34 0.94
CA GLU A 63 -11.05 5.27 1.25
C GLU A 63 -11.75 4.56 0.09
N VAL A 64 -12.47 3.48 0.40
CA VAL A 64 -13.30 2.79 -0.59
C VAL A 64 -14.60 3.57 -0.67
N LEU A 65 -14.95 4.03 -1.87
CA LEU A 65 -16.20 4.75 -2.10
C LEU A 65 -17.26 3.74 -2.53
N ASP A 66 -18.42 3.78 -1.90
CA ASP A 66 -19.59 3.06 -2.41
C ASP A 66 -20.04 3.72 -3.71
N VAL A 67 -20.27 2.90 -4.74
CA VAL A 67 -20.77 3.35 -6.04
C VAL A 67 -22.30 3.30 -6.11
N ASN A 68 -22.96 2.78 -5.07
CA ASN A 68 -24.40 2.53 -5.03
C ASN A 68 -25.23 3.60 -4.28
N ASP A 69 -24.66 4.77 -3.94
CA ASP A 69 -25.40 5.91 -3.37
C ASP A 69 -25.77 6.95 -4.45
#